data_AF-A0A923AWR0-F1
#
_entry.id   AF-A0A923AWR0-F1
#
_cell.length_a   1.000
_cell.length_b   1.000
_cell.length_c   1.000
_cell.angle_alpha   90.00
_cell.angle_beta   90.00
_cell.angle_gamma   90.00
#
_symmetry.space_group_name_H-M   'P 1'
#
loop_
_entity.id
_entity.type
_entity.pdbx_description
1 polymer ?
#
loop_
_entity_poly.entity_id
_entity_poly.type
_entity_poly.pdbx_seq_one_letter_code
_entity_poly.pdbx_strand_id
1 'polypeptide(L)'
;MSVFSPSGARRPRWRRLAVRSGVLLIVAGSEAALFLGLSRAGPDAPPIDPPPMVVTLVRPPPPPPTPEPAPEESPAPADAAPPDTAPRVAPPSPPPPPVRPLHQPPPPDVQTVPIAPAPPALPVLTSSQTAGARTAGSGTGGGAGGTGSGAGSGGSGGGCDMVRRLQEALRGDAEVRAAIDAAARQLNASGRAIQVWNGDWLQSGAETGKGLAGVRQAIAMEVAFAPADCRTEPMRGLVLLTLGDGAAASRIALGAPAWRWSDLLEID
;
A
#
# COMPACT_ATOMS: atom_id res chain seq x y z
N MET A 1 49.81 -75.78 11.07
CA MET A 1 49.74 -74.31 10.93
C MET A 1 48.27 -73.93 10.92
N SER A 2 47.75 -73.43 12.05
CA SER A 2 46.35 -73.01 12.19
C SER A 2 46.37 -71.54 12.59
N VAL A 3 45.86 -70.67 11.71
CA VAL A 3 45.86 -69.22 11.93
C VAL A 3 44.54 -68.81 12.58
N PHE A 4 44.66 -68.29 13.80
CA PHE A 4 43.62 -67.62 14.57
C PHE A 4 43.24 -66.28 13.90
N SER A 5 41.94 -66.00 13.81
CA SER A 5 41.40 -64.71 13.36
C SER A 5 40.93 -63.89 14.58
N PRO A 6 41.30 -62.59 14.72
CA PRO A 6 40.93 -61.82 15.90
C PRO A 6 39.57 -61.12 15.75
N SER A 7 38.79 -61.23 16.82
CA SER A 7 37.49 -60.59 17.05
C SER A 7 37.61 -59.05 17.09
N GLY A 8 36.90 -58.35 16.18
CA GLY A 8 36.80 -56.90 16.17
C GLY A 8 35.89 -56.34 17.27
N ALA A 9 36.48 -55.55 18.17
CA ALA A 9 35.79 -54.86 19.28
C ALA A 9 34.82 -53.75 18.81
N ARG A 10 33.56 -53.80 19.25
CA ARG A 10 32.57 -52.73 19.05
C ARG A 10 32.83 -51.55 20.00
N ARG A 11 33.15 -50.37 19.48
CA ARG A 11 33.27 -49.13 20.29
C ARG A 11 31.89 -48.65 20.79
N PRO A 12 31.76 -48.18 22.05
CA PRO A 12 30.46 -47.93 22.68
C PRO A 12 29.81 -46.62 22.21
N ARG A 13 28.50 -46.68 21.92
CA ARG A 13 27.63 -45.61 21.40
C ARG A 13 27.44 -44.39 22.33
N TRP A 14 27.95 -44.44 23.56
CA TRP A 14 27.67 -43.48 24.63
C TRP A 14 28.35 -42.12 24.44
N ARG A 15 29.49 -42.09 23.73
CA ARG A 15 30.22 -40.84 23.44
C ARG A 15 29.48 -39.88 22.49
N ARG A 16 28.53 -40.36 21.68
CA ARG A 16 27.80 -39.52 20.71
C ARG A 16 26.57 -38.82 21.30
N LEU A 17 26.01 -39.34 22.41
CA LEU A 17 24.90 -38.68 23.10
C LEU A 17 25.40 -37.48 23.93
N ALA A 18 26.53 -37.62 24.62
CA ALA A 18 27.08 -36.55 25.47
C ALA A 18 27.42 -35.26 24.69
N VAL A 19 27.92 -35.38 23.46
CA VAL A 19 28.29 -34.23 22.62
C VAL A 19 27.05 -33.51 22.07
N ARG A 20 25.96 -34.24 21.76
CA ARG A 20 24.72 -33.65 21.24
C ARG A 20 23.96 -32.84 22.30
N SER A 21 24.00 -33.28 23.56
CA SER A 21 23.39 -32.55 24.67
C SER A 21 24.10 -31.24 25.00
N GLY A 22 25.43 -31.17 24.82
CA GLY A 22 26.19 -29.93 25.04
C GLY A 22 25.88 -28.83 24.02
N VAL A 23 25.72 -29.18 22.74
CA VAL A 23 25.41 -28.20 21.68
C VAL A 23 24.01 -27.62 21.83
N LEU A 24 23.02 -28.44 22.20
CA LEU A 24 21.65 -27.99 22.45
C LEU A 24 21.57 -26.96 23.59
N LEU A 25 22.35 -27.15 24.65
CA LEU A 25 22.39 -26.21 25.78
C LEU A 25 23.03 -24.87 25.39
N ILE A 26 24.01 -24.87 24.49
CA ILE A 26 24.65 -23.63 24.01
C ILE A 26 23.69 -22.82 23.14
N VAL A 27 22.98 -23.48 22.21
CA VAL A 27 22.01 -22.79 21.35
C VAL A 27 20.86 -22.23 22.17
N ALA A 28 20.27 -23.04 23.06
CA ALA A 28 19.19 -22.59 23.93
C ALA A 28 19.63 -21.44 24.86
N GLY A 29 20.85 -21.50 25.40
CA GLY A 29 21.42 -20.42 26.21
C GLY A 29 21.63 -19.14 25.41
N SER A 30 22.07 -19.25 24.15
CA SER A 30 22.28 -18.10 23.27
C SER A 30 20.98 -17.40 22.88
N GLU A 31 19.92 -18.17 22.59
CA GLU A 31 18.60 -17.60 22.29
C GLU A 31 17.99 -16.93 23.53
N ALA A 32 18.11 -17.57 24.69
CA ALA A 32 17.66 -16.99 25.95
C ALA A 32 18.40 -15.68 26.29
N ALA A 33 19.72 -15.63 26.09
CA ALA A 33 20.51 -14.42 26.31
C ALA A 33 20.14 -13.31 25.32
N LEU A 34 19.93 -13.64 24.04
CA LEU A 34 19.50 -12.68 23.03
C LEU A 34 18.12 -12.10 23.36
N PHE A 35 17.16 -12.95 23.73
CA PHE A 35 15.82 -12.53 24.12
C PHE A 35 15.82 -11.66 25.38
N LEU A 36 16.69 -11.98 26.35
CA LEU A 36 16.86 -11.19 27.57
C LEU A 36 17.57 -9.85 27.32
N GLY A 37 18.44 -9.77 26.32
CA GLY A 37 19.08 -8.53 25.89
C GLY A 37 18.10 -7.59 25.19
N LEU A 38 17.33 -8.11 24.24
CA LEU A 38 16.30 -7.35 23.50
C LEU A 38 15.17 -6.86 24.40
N SER A 39 14.76 -7.66 25.40
CA SER A 39 13.71 -7.23 26.34
C SER A 39 14.14 -6.13 27.31
N ARG A 40 15.46 -5.96 27.54
CA ARG A 40 15.98 -4.84 28.36
C ARG A 40 16.25 -3.58 27.56
N ALA A 41 16.53 -3.70 26.26
CA ALA A 41 16.63 -2.57 25.34
C ALA A 41 15.23 -2.19 24.86
N GLY A 42 14.47 -1.46 25.67
CA GLY A 42 13.25 -0.82 25.20
C GLY A 42 13.56 0.10 24.01
N PRO A 43 12.70 0.21 22.99
CA PRO A 43 12.92 1.13 21.89
C PRO A 43 12.91 2.57 22.43
N ASP A 44 14.02 3.29 22.26
CA ASP A 44 14.03 4.75 22.33
C ASP A 44 13.16 5.26 21.19
N ALA A 45 11.89 5.54 21.49
CA ALA A 45 11.02 6.23 20.57
C ALA A 45 11.52 7.68 20.44
N PRO A 46 11.92 8.15 19.24
CA PRO A 46 12.22 9.56 19.08
C PRO A 46 10.94 10.37 19.37
N PRO A 47 11.00 11.46 20.17
CA PRO A 47 9.84 12.30 20.40
C PRO A 47 9.46 12.97 19.07
N ILE A 48 8.35 12.52 18.48
CA ILE A 48 7.68 13.23 17.38
C ILE A 48 6.66 14.18 18.01
N ASP A 49 7.15 15.22 18.67
CA ASP A 49 6.35 16.41 18.94
C ASP A 49 6.79 17.49 17.95
N PRO A 50 6.02 17.76 16.88
CA PRO A 50 6.29 18.93 16.05
C PRO A 50 6.13 20.20 16.91
N PRO A 51 6.99 21.21 16.75
CA PRO A 51 6.87 22.45 17.51
C PRO A 51 5.48 23.07 17.29
N PRO A 52 4.83 23.62 18.32
CA PRO A 52 3.49 24.16 18.21
C PRO A 52 3.45 25.28 17.16
N MET A 53 2.59 25.11 16.16
CA MET A 53 2.35 26.11 15.11
C MET A 53 1.38 27.16 15.63
N VAL A 54 1.84 28.41 15.79
CA VAL A 54 0.99 29.53 16.25
C VAL A 54 0.25 30.10 15.04
N VAL A 55 -1.06 29.86 14.95
CA VAL A 55 -1.93 30.45 13.92
C VAL A 55 -2.44 31.81 14.42
N THR A 56 -1.98 32.90 13.82
CA THR A 56 -2.51 34.24 14.12
C THR A 56 -3.70 34.53 13.21
N LEU A 57 -4.91 34.55 13.79
CA LEU A 57 -6.11 34.97 13.09
C LEU A 57 -6.12 36.50 12.99
N VAL A 58 -5.81 37.04 11.80
CA VAL A 58 -5.98 38.46 11.53
C VAL A 58 -7.45 38.73 11.23
N ARG A 59 -8.10 39.53 12.08
CA ARG A 59 -9.47 39.98 11.83
C ARG A 59 -9.42 40.97 10.64
N PRO A 60 -10.15 40.73 9.54
CA PRO A 60 -10.25 41.70 8.47
C PRO A 60 -10.84 43.01 9.01
N PRO A 61 -10.42 44.19 8.47
CA PRO A 61 -10.94 45.47 8.91
C PRO A 61 -12.47 45.50 8.71
N PRO A 62 -13.22 46.10 9.64
CA PRO A 62 -14.68 46.16 9.52
C PRO A 62 -15.05 46.90 8.23
N PRO A 63 -16.12 46.46 7.53
CA PRO A 63 -16.64 47.19 6.39
C PRO A 63 -17.01 48.62 6.82
N PRO A 64 -16.88 49.61 5.91
CA PRO A 64 -17.27 50.99 6.21
C PRO A 64 -18.74 51.03 6.66
N PRO A 65 -19.09 51.89 7.63
CA PRO A 65 -20.46 51.98 8.12
C PRO A 65 -21.40 52.38 6.99
N THR A 66 -22.45 51.58 6.79
CA THR A 66 -23.60 51.95 5.96
C THR A 66 -24.22 53.24 6.51
N PRO A 67 -24.57 54.23 5.66
CA PRO A 67 -25.23 55.44 6.11
C PRO A 67 -26.51 55.11 6.87
N GLU A 68 -26.63 55.64 8.08
CA GLU A 68 -27.80 55.47 8.94
C GLU A 68 -29.03 56.15 8.31
N PRO A 69 -30.15 55.44 8.11
CA PRO A 69 -31.40 56.09 7.68
C PRO A 69 -31.91 57.00 8.80
N ALA A 70 -32.41 58.18 8.42
CA ALA A 70 -32.92 59.18 9.35
C ALA A 70 -34.06 58.62 10.25
N PRO A 71 -34.16 59.04 11.52
CA PRO A 71 -35.18 58.53 12.44
C PRO A 71 -36.60 58.89 12.00
N GLU A 72 -37.46 57.89 11.84
CA GLU A 72 -38.91 58.07 11.86
C GLU A 72 -39.39 58.36 13.29
N GLU A 73 -40.24 59.38 13.42
CA GLU A 73 -40.78 59.91 14.67
C GLU A 73 -41.63 58.87 15.42
N SER A 74 -41.42 58.79 16.74
CA SER A 74 -42.24 57.99 17.67
C SER A 74 -43.64 58.56 17.86
N PRO A 75 -44.71 57.72 17.94
CA PRO A 75 -45.97 58.14 18.53
C PRO A 75 -45.90 58.09 20.07
N ALA A 76 -46.48 59.11 20.70
CA ALA A 76 -46.54 59.34 22.15
C ALA A 76 -47.43 58.31 22.91
N PRO A 77 -47.22 58.13 24.23
CA PRO A 77 -47.94 57.18 25.06
C PRO A 77 -49.18 57.81 25.74
N ALA A 78 -50.24 57.02 25.94
CA ALA A 78 -51.27 57.35 26.91
C ALA A 78 -51.92 56.07 27.47
N ASP A 79 -51.64 55.81 28.75
CA ASP A 79 -52.36 54.89 29.63
C ASP A 79 -53.80 55.34 29.89
N ALA A 80 -54.76 54.41 29.87
CA ALA A 80 -55.98 54.43 30.69
C ALA A 80 -56.64 53.04 30.68
N ALA A 81 -56.88 52.46 31.87
CA ALA A 81 -57.54 51.17 32.11
C ALA A 81 -59.09 51.30 32.27
N PRO A 82 -59.82 50.27 32.79
CA PRO A 82 -60.53 49.11 32.19
C PRO A 82 -62.10 49.31 32.27
N PRO A 83 -63.06 48.33 32.20
CA PRO A 83 -63.01 46.86 32.08
C PRO A 83 -64.02 46.18 31.09
N ASP A 84 -63.92 44.85 31.00
CA ASP A 84 -64.93 43.82 30.70
C ASP A 84 -66.03 44.04 29.63
N THR A 85 -65.94 43.33 28.50
CA THR A 85 -67.09 42.67 27.87
C THR A 85 -66.63 41.48 27.01
N ALA A 86 -67.33 40.36 27.14
CA ALA A 86 -67.14 39.04 26.55
C ALA A 86 -66.87 38.99 25.02
N PRO A 87 -66.27 37.89 24.50
CA PRO A 87 -65.60 37.86 23.20
C PRO A 87 -66.56 37.92 22.02
N ARG A 88 -66.36 38.90 21.13
CA ARG A 88 -66.99 38.94 19.82
C ARG A 88 -66.14 38.11 18.86
N VAL A 89 -66.65 36.94 18.45
CA VAL A 89 -66.04 36.09 17.42
C VAL A 89 -65.96 36.90 16.12
N ALA A 90 -64.75 37.26 15.71
CA ALA A 90 -64.52 37.81 14.38
C ALA A 90 -64.71 36.70 13.33
N PRO A 91 -65.40 36.96 12.20
CA PRO A 91 -65.46 36.00 11.11
C PRO A 91 -64.03 35.70 10.60
N PRO A 92 -63.75 34.47 10.13
CA PRO A 92 -62.40 34.11 9.68
C PRO A 92 -61.99 34.99 8.51
N SER A 93 -60.79 35.58 8.60
CA SER A 93 -60.18 36.31 7.50
C SER A 93 -59.94 35.36 6.32
N PRO A 94 -60.18 35.79 5.06
CA PRO A 94 -59.89 34.96 3.90
C PRO A 94 -58.39 34.64 3.81
N PRO A 95 -58.02 33.47 3.26
CA PRO A 95 -56.62 33.09 3.15
C PRO A 95 -55.84 34.07 2.28
N PRO A 96 -54.56 34.34 2.60
CA PRO A 96 -53.72 35.22 1.78
C PRO A 96 -53.54 34.62 0.37
N PRO A 97 -53.39 35.47 -0.67
CA PRO A 97 -53.13 34.99 -2.01
C PRO A 97 -51.79 34.22 -2.07
N PRO A 98 -51.67 33.21 -2.96
CA PRO A 98 -50.44 32.45 -3.10
C PRO A 98 -49.29 33.36 -3.54
N VAL A 99 -48.17 33.29 -2.81
CA VAL A 99 -46.93 34.01 -3.15
C VAL A 99 -46.39 33.47 -4.47
N ARG A 100 -46.26 34.34 -5.48
CA ARG A 100 -45.61 33.96 -6.73
C ARG A 100 -44.11 33.77 -6.47
N PRO A 101 -43.49 32.66 -6.91
CA PRO A 101 -42.04 32.50 -6.83
C PRO A 101 -41.35 33.62 -7.61
N LEU A 102 -40.46 34.36 -6.95
CA LEU A 102 -39.58 35.30 -7.63
C LEU A 102 -38.71 34.51 -8.61
N HIS A 103 -38.74 34.87 -9.89
CA HIS A 103 -37.82 34.33 -10.88
C HIS A 103 -36.41 34.81 -10.53
N GLN A 104 -35.57 33.89 -10.07
CA GLN A 104 -34.15 34.16 -9.95
C GLN A 104 -33.53 34.07 -11.35
N PRO A 105 -32.74 35.06 -11.80
CA PRO A 105 -32.03 34.97 -13.08
C PRO A 105 -31.10 33.74 -13.06
N PRO A 106 -30.95 33.04 -14.20
CA PRO A 106 -30.05 31.90 -14.28
C PRO A 106 -28.64 32.34 -13.87
N PRO A 107 -27.89 31.49 -13.15
CA PRO A 107 -26.50 31.78 -12.84
C PRO A 107 -25.73 32.03 -14.15
N PRO A 108 -24.75 32.95 -14.17
CA PRO A 108 -23.95 33.19 -15.35
C PRO A 108 -23.31 31.89 -15.83
N ASP A 109 -23.26 31.69 -17.15
CA ASP A 109 -22.62 30.53 -17.77
C ASP A 109 -21.14 30.48 -17.36
N VAL A 110 -20.84 29.65 -16.36
CA VAL A 110 -19.47 29.38 -15.94
C VAL A 110 -18.84 28.53 -17.04
N GLN A 111 -17.82 29.06 -17.71
CA GLN A 111 -17.00 28.27 -18.64
C GLN A 111 -16.45 27.06 -17.90
N THR A 112 -16.92 25.87 -18.29
CA THR A 112 -16.39 24.61 -17.78
C THR A 112 -15.01 24.40 -18.39
N VAL A 113 -13.98 24.43 -17.55
CA VAL A 113 -12.64 23.99 -17.96
C VAL A 113 -12.77 22.50 -18.34
N PRO A 114 -12.37 22.10 -19.56
CA PRO A 114 -12.43 20.70 -19.93
C PRO A 114 -11.54 19.90 -18.98
N ILE A 115 -12.14 18.94 -18.29
CA ILE A 115 -11.41 17.96 -17.50
C ILE A 115 -10.47 17.23 -18.46
N ALA A 116 -9.17 17.31 -18.21
CA ALA A 116 -8.18 16.55 -18.97
C ALA A 116 -8.60 15.07 -18.98
N PRO A 117 -8.50 14.37 -20.13
CA PRO A 117 -8.93 12.98 -20.21
C PRO A 117 -8.25 12.16 -19.12
N ALA A 118 -9.02 11.34 -18.42
CA ALA A 118 -8.48 10.43 -17.42
C ALA A 118 -7.38 9.59 -18.08
N PRO A 119 -6.15 9.56 -17.53
CA PRO A 119 -5.07 8.83 -18.16
C PRO A 119 -5.38 7.33 -18.14
N PRO A 120 -4.77 6.57 -19.06
CA PRO A 120 -5.15 5.19 -19.35
C PRO A 120 -5.08 4.29 -18.12
N ALA A 121 -6.01 3.34 -18.03
CA ALA A 121 -5.95 2.28 -17.02
C ALA A 121 -4.76 1.35 -17.32
N LEU A 122 -4.18 0.77 -16.26
CA LEU A 122 -3.09 -0.18 -16.42
C LEU A 122 -3.54 -1.43 -17.19
N PRO A 123 -2.69 -1.98 -18.07
CA PRO A 123 -3.02 -3.20 -18.79
C PRO A 123 -3.18 -4.38 -17.84
N VAL A 124 -4.24 -5.17 -18.04
CA VAL A 124 -4.43 -6.46 -17.37
C VAL A 124 -4.20 -7.58 -18.38
N LEU A 125 -3.18 -8.38 -18.16
CA LEU A 125 -2.76 -9.43 -19.09
C LEU A 125 -3.65 -10.67 -18.97
N THR A 126 -3.91 -11.34 -20.09
CA THR A 126 -4.57 -12.64 -20.15
C THR A 126 -3.59 -13.78 -19.83
N SER A 127 -4.12 -14.98 -19.59
CA SER A 127 -3.29 -16.19 -19.40
C SER A 127 -2.38 -16.47 -20.62
N SER A 128 -2.88 -16.24 -21.84
CA SER A 128 -2.10 -16.41 -23.06
C SER A 128 -0.98 -15.37 -23.20
N GLN A 129 -1.21 -14.12 -22.75
CA GLN A 129 -0.18 -13.07 -22.77
C GLN A 129 0.92 -13.32 -21.72
N THR A 130 0.59 -13.97 -20.61
CA THR A 130 1.57 -14.38 -19.59
C THR A 130 2.18 -15.75 -19.84
N ALA A 131 1.81 -16.43 -20.93
CA ALA A 131 2.37 -17.75 -21.25
C ALA A 131 3.88 -17.62 -21.50
N GLY A 132 4.68 -18.42 -20.78
CA GLY A 132 6.14 -18.35 -20.84
C GLY A 132 6.76 -17.22 -20.01
N ALA A 133 5.98 -16.48 -19.22
CA ALA A 133 6.53 -15.56 -18.24
C ALA A 133 7.37 -16.32 -17.20
N ARG A 134 8.51 -15.74 -16.82
CA ARG A 134 9.35 -16.28 -15.74
C ARG A 134 8.65 -16.07 -14.40
N THR A 135 8.65 -17.11 -13.57
CA THR A 135 8.10 -17.11 -12.22
C THR A 135 9.17 -17.54 -11.21
N ALA A 136 8.99 -17.24 -9.93
CA ALA A 136 9.91 -17.70 -8.90
C ALA A 136 10.05 -19.23 -8.94
N GLY A 137 11.28 -19.75 -8.96
CA GLY A 137 11.57 -21.18 -9.06
C GLY A 137 11.65 -21.76 -10.48
N SER A 138 11.47 -20.95 -11.53
CA SER A 138 11.68 -21.35 -12.93
C SER A 138 13.12 -21.16 -13.45
N GLY A 139 14.08 -20.95 -12.53
CA GLY A 139 15.48 -20.72 -12.86
C GLY A 139 16.14 -21.90 -13.61
N THR A 140 16.96 -21.57 -14.61
CA THR A 140 17.85 -22.50 -15.32
C THR A 140 19.00 -22.91 -14.41
N GLY A 141 18.72 -23.75 -13.42
CA GLY A 141 19.74 -24.49 -12.69
C GLY A 141 20.29 -25.60 -13.59
N GLY A 142 21.43 -25.35 -14.24
CA GLY A 142 22.25 -26.41 -14.80
C GLY A 142 22.75 -27.28 -13.66
N GLY A 143 22.10 -28.42 -13.41
CA GLY A 143 22.51 -29.36 -12.36
C GLY A 143 21.40 -30.35 -12.02
N ALA A 144 21.69 -31.62 -12.26
CA ALA A 144 20.82 -32.77 -12.10
C ALA A 144 19.92 -32.81 -10.85
N GLY A 145 18.66 -33.21 -11.06
CA GLY A 145 17.88 -34.08 -10.18
C GLY A 145 17.83 -33.74 -8.69
N GLY A 146 16.76 -33.08 -8.26
CA GLY A 146 16.41 -32.99 -6.85
C GLY A 146 14.98 -32.49 -6.65
N THR A 147 14.04 -33.41 -6.45
CA THR A 147 12.76 -33.09 -5.79
C THR A 147 13.06 -32.82 -4.32
N GLY A 148 13.05 -31.55 -3.91
CA GLY A 148 13.30 -31.16 -2.53
C GLY A 148 12.37 -30.03 -2.10
N SER A 149 11.28 -30.36 -1.42
CA SER A 149 10.57 -29.43 -0.57
C SER A 149 11.45 -29.13 0.65
N GLY A 150 12.02 -27.92 0.70
CA GLY A 150 12.83 -27.47 1.82
C GLY A 150 12.67 -25.98 2.03
N ALA A 151 11.85 -25.60 3.02
CA ALA A 151 11.90 -24.27 3.60
C ALA A 151 13.22 -24.15 4.37
N GLY A 152 14.22 -23.54 3.75
CA GLY A 152 15.51 -23.23 4.34
C GLY A 152 15.80 -21.74 4.16
N SER A 153 15.61 -20.96 5.21
CA SER A 153 16.19 -19.63 5.33
C SER A 153 17.68 -19.77 5.65
N GLY A 154 18.54 -19.23 4.77
CA GLY A 154 19.97 -19.08 5.03
C GLY A 154 20.85 -19.59 3.89
N GLY A 155 21.54 -18.66 3.21
CA GLY A 155 22.62 -19.00 2.29
C GLY A 155 22.76 -18.01 1.13
N SER A 156 23.63 -17.02 1.30
CA SER A 156 24.26 -16.32 0.18
C SER A 156 25.00 -17.38 -0.65
N GLY A 157 24.44 -17.79 -1.78
CA GLY A 157 24.97 -18.92 -2.56
C GLY A 157 24.07 -19.47 -3.66
N GLY A 158 22.85 -18.97 -3.84
CA GLY A 158 22.09 -19.13 -5.08
C GLY A 158 22.48 -18.03 -6.06
N GLY A 159 22.53 -18.33 -7.36
CA GLY A 159 22.77 -17.32 -8.41
C GLY A 159 21.76 -16.17 -8.40
N CYS A 160 21.80 -15.33 -9.44
CA CYS A 160 20.93 -14.14 -9.58
C CYS A 160 19.44 -14.49 -9.82
N ASP A 161 18.80 -15.21 -8.89
CA ASP A 161 17.36 -15.45 -8.90
C ASP A 161 16.63 -14.21 -8.36
N MET A 162 16.70 -13.14 -9.14
CA MET A 162 16.04 -11.86 -8.85
C MET A 162 14.52 -11.99 -8.86
N VAL A 163 13.96 -12.94 -9.62
CA VAL A 163 12.52 -13.20 -9.62
C VAL A 163 12.07 -13.71 -8.26
N ARG A 164 12.78 -14.70 -7.69
CA ARG A 164 12.48 -15.19 -6.34
C ARG A 164 12.70 -14.12 -5.29
N ARG A 165 13.78 -13.32 -5.40
CA ARG A 165 14.07 -12.22 -4.47
C ARG A 165 12.93 -11.20 -4.44
N LEU A 166 12.49 -10.71 -5.60
CA LEU A 166 11.36 -9.77 -5.68
C LEU A 166 10.05 -10.39 -5.22
N GLN A 167 9.79 -11.64 -5.61
CA GLN A 167 8.60 -12.38 -5.17
C GLN A 167 8.54 -12.46 -3.63
N GLU A 168 9.65 -12.79 -2.97
CA GLU A 168 9.73 -12.88 -1.52
C GLU A 168 9.58 -11.50 -0.86
N ALA A 169 10.26 -10.47 -1.37
CA ALA A 169 10.18 -9.11 -0.83
C ALA A 169 8.76 -8.54 -0.90
N LEU A 170 8.11 -8.61 -2.07
CA LEU A 170 6.75 -8.08 -2.26
C LEU A 170 5.70 -8.90 -1.51
N ARG A 171 5.90 -10.20 -1.30
CA ARG A 171 5.02 -11.01 -0.44
C ARG A 171 5.21 -10.71 1.04
N GLY A 172 6.44 -10.36 1.45
CA GLY A 172 6.76 -9.97 2.82
C GLY A 172 6.14 -8.64 3.23
N ASP A 173 5.93 -7.72 2.29
CA ASP A 173 5.40 -6.38 2.54
C ASP A 173 3.87 -6.35 2.53
N ALA A 174 3.25 -5.98 3.66
CA ALA A 174 1.80 -5.92 3.80
C ALA A 174 1.16 -4.73 3.07
N GLU A 175 1.85 -3.58 3.00
CA GLU A 175 1.34 -2.40 2.30
C GLU A 175 1.34 -2.64 0.78
N VAL A 176 2.43 -3.22 0.26
CA VAL A 176 2.54 -3.61 -1.15
C VAL A 176 1.46 -4.61 -1.54
N ARG A 177 1.26 -5.66 -0.73
CA ARG A 177 0.17 -6.63 -0.98
C ARG A 177 -1.20 -5.97 -1.00
N ALA A 178 -1.50 -5.14 -0.01
CA ALA A 178 -2.77 -4.44 0.07
C ALA A 178 -2.99 -3.52 -1.14
N ALA A 179 -1.95 -2.81 -1.59
CA ALA A 179 -2.00 -1.94 -2.76
C ALA A 179 -2.29 -2.73 -4.05
N ILE A 180 -1.59 -3.86 -4.26
CA ILE A 180 -1.81 -4.69 -5.45
C ILE A 180 -3.19 -5.35 -5.41
N ASP A 181 -3.65 -5.82 -4.25
CA ASP A 181 -5.00 -6.38 -4.08
C ASP A 181 -6.08 -5.34 -4.35
N ALA A 182 -5.88 -4.09 -3.90
CA ALA A 182 -6.79 -2.99 -4.19
C ALA A 182 -6.83 -2.68 -5.69
N ALA A 183 -5.67 -2.60 -6.34
CA ALA A 183 -5.59 -2.41 -7.79
C ALA A 183 -6.24 -3.57 -8.55
N ALA A 184 -6.05 -4.82 -8.11
CA ALA A 184 -6.65 -6.00 -8.74
C ALA A 184 -8.18 -5.97 -8.65
N ARG A 185 -8.75 -5.52 -7.53
CA ARG A 185 -10.20 -5.31 -7.41
C ARG A 185 -10.69 -4.20 -8.33
N GLN A 186 -10.01 -3.06 -8.35
CA GLN A 186 -10.38 -1.91 -9.17
C GLN A 186 -10.35 -2.21 -10.68
N LEU A 187 -9.35 -2.99 -11.11
CA LEU A 187 -9.14 -3.36 -12.52
C LEU A 187 -9.85 -4.68 -12.91
N ASN A 188 -10.61 -5.31 -11.98
CA ASN A 188 -11.21 -6.63 -12.18
C ASN A 188 -10.19 -7.69 -12.67
N ALA A 189 -9.00 -7.69 -12.07
CA ALA A 189 -7.86 -8.51 -12.45
C ALA A 189 -7.74 -9.80 -11.62
N SER A 190 -8.83 -10.35 -11.10
CA SER A 190 -8.81 -11.58 -10.29
C SER A 190 -8.08 -12.73 -10.99
N GLY A 191 -6.95 -13.17 -10.41
CA GLY A 191 -6.09 -14.20 -11.01
C GLY A 191 -5.38 -13.79 -12.31
N ARG A 192 -5.47 -12.53 -12.74
CA ARG A 192 -4.78 -11.97 -13.91
C ARG A 192 -3.67 -11.03 -13.46
N ALA A 193 -2.70 -10.81 -14.35
CA ALA A 193 -1.56 -9.97 -14.03
C ALA A 193 -1.81 -8.51 -14.42
N ILE A 194 -1.62 -7.59 -13.49
CA ILE A 194 -1.55 -6.16 -13.82
C ILE A 194 -0.14 -5.87 -14.30
N GLN A 195 0.02 -5.36 -15.52
CA GLN A 195 1.33 -4.94 -16.00
C GLN A 195 1.67 -3.58 -15.40
N VAL A 196 2.76 -3.52 -14.65
CA VAL A 196 3.20 -2.30 -13.95
C VAL A 196 4.46 -1.70 -14.57
N TRP A 197 5.18 -2.48 -15.40
CA TRP A 197 6.34 -2.01 -16.15
C TRP A 197 6.46 -2.76 -17.49
N ASN A 198 6.72 -2.04 -18.58
CA ASN A 198 6.84 -2.59 -19.94
C ASN A 198 8.07 -2.09 -20.73
N GLY A 199 9.07 -1.57 -20.03
CA GLY A 199 10.10 -0.69 -20.58
C GLY A 199 10.08 0.66 -19.86
N ASP A 200 8.88 1.12 -19.56
CA ASP A 200 8.61 2.31 -18.76
C ASP A 200 7.69 1.95 -17.58
N TRP A 201 7.74 2.75 -16.51
CA TRP A 201 6.79 2.61 -15.41
C TRP A 201 5.39 3.02 -15.86
N LEU A 202 4.46 2.06 -15.82
CA LEU A 202 3.07 2.31 -16.19
C LEU A 202 2.36 2.95 -14.99
N GLN A 203 1.60 4.00 -15.27
CA GLN A 203 0.80 4.74 -14.29
C GLN A 203 -0.67 4.72 -14.70
N SER A 204 -1.59 4.74 -13.73
CA SER A 204 -3.00 5.08 -13.98
C SER A 204 -3.41 6.33 -13.22
N GLY A 205 -4.33 7.12 -13.76
CA GLY A 205 -4.73 8.42 -13.21
C GLY A 205 -5.54 8.38 -11.94
N ALA A 206 -5.87 7.18 -11.49
CA ALA A 206 -6.63 6.93 -10.27
C ALA A 206 -5.75 6.40 -9.13
N GLU A 207 -4.42 6.44 -9.25
CA GLU A 207 -3.51 6.11 -8.15
C GLU A 207 -3.54 7.22 -7.08
N THR A 208 -4.64 7.32 -6.33
CA THR A 208 -4.76 8.25 -5.21
C THR A 208 -3.87 7.75 -4.05
N GLY A 209 -2.76 8.46 -3.77
CA GLY A 209 -1.87 8.17 -2.63
C GLY A 209 -0.71 7.20 -2.93
N LYS A 210 -0.23 6.46 -1.92
CA LYS A 210 0.92 5.53 -2.07
C LYS A 210 0.66 4.42 -3.09
N GLY A 211 -0.54 3.82 -3.13
CA GLY A 211 -1.03 2.93 -4.20
C GLY A 211 0.02 2.06 -4.92
N LEU A 212 -0.06 2.01 -6.25
CA LEU A 212 0.93 1.31 -7.07
C LEU A 212 2.26 2.08 -7.18
N ALA A 213 2.29 3.39 -6.89
CA ALA A 213 3.55 4.14 -6.77
C ALA A 213 4.50 3.56 -5.71
N GLY A 214 3.96 3.16 -4.56
CA GLY A 214 4.68 2.48 -3.49
C GLY A 214 5.13 1.08 -3.90
N VAL A 215 4.37 0.40 -4.75
CA VAL A 215 4.78 -0.89 -5.34
C VAL A 215 5.96 -0.70 -6.29
N ARG A 216 5.93 0.32 -7.15
CA ARG A 216 7.06 0.68 -8.04
C ARG A 216 8.31 1.00 -7.22
N GLN A 217 8.15 1.83 -6.19
CA GLN A 217 9.24 2.18 -5.28
C GLN A 217 9.80 0.95 -4.56
N ALA A 218 8.95 0.06 -4.03
CA ALA A 218 9.38 -1.17 -3.37
C ALA A 218 10.19 -2.07 -4.32
N ILE A 219 9.73 -2.23 -5.57
CA ILE A 219 10.44 -2.98 -6.60
C ILE A 219 11.80 -2.34 -6.90
N ALA A 220 11.84 -1.03 -7.15
CA ALA A 220 13.07 -0.31 -7.46
C ALA A 220 14.08 -0.40 -6.30
N MET A 221 13.62 -0.27 -5.05
CA MET A 221 14.47 -0.40 -3.86
C MET A 221 15.06 -1.82 -3.74
N GLU A 222 14.23 -2.85 -3.93
CA GLU A 222 14.69 -4.24 -3.87
C GLU A 222 15.72 -4.54 -4.96
N VAL A 223 15.51 -4.01 -6.16
CA VAL A 223 16.47 -4.08 -7.27
C VAL A 223 17.73 -3.30 -6.95
N ALA A 224 17.64 -2.09 -6.41
CA ALA A 224 18.79 -1.21 -6.15
C ALA A 224 19.78 -1.85 -5.17
N PHE A 225 19.27 -2.61 -4.19
CA PHE A 225 20.06 -3.36 -3.21
C PHE A 225 20.52 -4.75 -3.69
N ALA A 226 20.30 -5.11 -4.96
CA ALA A 226 20.84 -6.33 -5.53
C ALA A 226 22.32 -6.17 -5.95
N PRO A 227 23.13 -7.26 -5.91
CA PRO A 227 24.48 -7.25 -6.45
C PRO A 227 24.53 -6.72 -7.88
N ALA A 228 25.57 -5.96 -8.24
CA ALA A 228 25.69 -5.32 -9.55
C ALA A 228 25.52 -6.32 -10.71
N ASP A 229 26.17 -7.48 -10.60
CA ASP A 229 26.07 -8.53 -11.63
C ASP A 229 24.62 -8.98 -11.85
N CYS A 230 23.85 -9.14 -10.77
CA CYS A 230 22.43 -9.49 -10.84
C CYS A 230 21.58 -8.38 -11.43
N ARG A 231 21.88 -7.11 -11.12
CA ARG A 231 21.17 -5.98 -11.72
C ARG A 231 21.36 -5.93 -13.24
N THR A 232 22.55 -6.31 -13.70
CA THR A 232 22.90 -6.28 -15.12
C THR A 232 22.53 -7.54 -15.89
N GLU A 233 21.94 -8.55 -15.25
CA GLU A 233 21.55 -9.80 -15.92
C GLU A 233 20.56 -9.52 -17.07
N PRO A 234 20.82 -10.04 -18.28
CA PRO A 234 19.91 -9.88 -19.41
C PRO A 234 18.64 -10.70 -19.23
N MET A 235 17.51 -10.02 -19.25
CA MET A 235 16.16 -10.55 -19.16
C MET A 235 15.45 -10.42 -20.50
N ARG A 236 14.49 -11.33 -20.74
CA ARG A 236 13.65 -11.33 -21.95
C ARG A 236 12.23 -11.71 -21.58
N GLY A 237 11.29 -10.99 -22.17
CA GLY A 237 9.86 -11.21 -21.94
C GLY A 237 9.43 -10.84 -20.53
N LEU A 238 8.33 -11.43 -20.08
CA LEU A 238 7.67 -11.09 -18.84
C LEU A 238 8.22 -11.90 -17.64
N VAL A 239 8.24 -11.24 -16.50
CA VAL A 239 8.32 -11.82 -15.16
C VAL A 239 6.95 -11.66 -14.52
N LEU A 240 6.44 -12.73 -13.93
CA LEU A 240 5.15 -12.76 -13.24
C LEU A 240 5.37 -13.01 -11.75
N LEU A 241 4.94 -12.06 -10.93
CA LEU A 241 5.01 -12.12 -9.47
C LEU A 241 3.60 -12.33 -8.92
N THR A 242 3.43 -13.28 -7.99
CA THR A 242 2.14 -13.70 -7.43
C THR A 242 2.12 -13.46 -5.93
N LEU A 243 1.22 -12.60 -5.44
CA LEU A 243 1.35 -12.09 -4.06
C LEU A 243 0.56 -12.86 -3.01
N GLY A 244 -0.38 -13.70 -3.45
CA GLY A 244 -1.20 -14.55 -2.59
C GLY A 244 -1.14 -16.02 -3.01
N ASP A 245 -1.88 -16.85 -2.28
CA ASP A 245 -2.03 -18.26 -2.62
C ASP A 245 -3.34 -18.52 -3.36
N GLY A 246 -3.35 -19.52 -4.24
CA GLY A 246 -4.53 -19.93 -4.99
C GLY A 246 -4.66 -19.31 -6.38
N ALA A 247 -5.65 -19.80 -7.13
CA ALA A 247 -5.82 -19.47 -8.55
C ALA A 247 -6.18 -18.00 -8.79
N ALA A 248 -6.88 -17.37 -7.84
CA ALA A 248 -7.34 -15.98 -7.91
C ALA A 248 -6.38 -14.97 -7.26
N ALA A 249 -5.19 -15.42 -6.81
CA ALA A 249 -4.20 -14.54 -6.20
C ALA A 249 -3.87 -13.36 -7.12
N SER A 250 -3.70 -12.18 -6.53
CA SER A 250 -3.29 -10.97 -7.25
C SER A 250 -1.89 -11.15 -7.81
N ARG A 251 -1.68 -10.69 -9.05
CA ARG A 251 -0.42 -10.84 -9.78
C ARG A 251 -0.02 -9.52 -10.43
N ILE A 252 1.28 -9.30 -10.51
CA ILE A 252 1.85 -8.22 -11.31
C ILE A 252 2.82 -8.78 -12.34
N ALA A 253 2.93 -8.08 -13.47
CA ALA A 253 3.85 -8.40 -14.54
C ALA A 253 4.84 -7.25 -14.77
N LEU A 254 6.10 -7.63 -14.96
CA LEU A 254 7.21 -6.76 -15.35
C LEU A 254 7.82 -7.33 -16.63
N GLY A 255 8.08 -6.51 -17.64
CA GLY A 255 9.02 -6.93 -18.67
C GLY A 255 8.83 -6.26 -20.02
N ALA A 256 9.92 -6.30 -20.79
CA ALA A 256 10.01 -5.86 -22.16
C ALA A 256 10.64 -6.98 -23.03
N PRO A 257 10.73 -6.85 -24.37
CA PRO A 257 11.32 -7.89 -25.21
C PRO A 257 12.78 -8.26 -24.84
N ALA A 258 13.57 -7.27 -24.43
CA ALA A 258 14.90 -7.41 -23.87
C ALA A 258 15.13 -6.27 -22.87
N TRP A 259 15.62 -6.61 -21.67
CA TRP A 259 15.79 -5.65 -20.57
C TRP A 259 16.78 -6.20 -19.54
N ARG A 260 17.13 -5.41 -18.53
CA ARG A 260 17.91 -5.80 -17.36
C ARG A 260 17.17 -5.35 -16.11
N TRP A 261 17.47 -5.97 -14.97
CA TRP A 261 16.88 -5.54 -13.71
C TRP A 261 17.18 -4.06 -13.39
N SER A 262 18.36 -3.57 -13.77
CA SER A 262 18.74 -2.15 -13.63
C SER A 262 17.77 -1.19 -14.31
N ASP A 263 17.06 -1.61 -15.35
CA ASP A 263 16.15 -0.74 -16.12
C ASP A 263 14.90 -0.36 -15.29
N LEU A 264 14.60 -1.11 -14.22
CA LEU A 264 13.55 -0.78 -13.26
C LEU A 264 13.93 0.39 -12.33
N LEU A 265 15.18 0.85 -12.35
CA LEU A 265 15.64 1.95 -11.49
C LEU A 265 15.39 3.33 -12.10
N GLU A 266 15.02 3.40 -13.37
CA GLU A 266 14.64 4.63 -14.05
C GLU A 266 13.21 4.99 -13.63
N ILE A 267 13.08 5.77 -12.55
CA ILE A 267 11.81 6.32 -12.07
C ILE A 267 11.75 7.78 -12.52
N ASP A 268 10.91 8.06 -13.51
CA ASP A 268 10.54 9.43 -13.92
C ASP A 268 9.39 9.99 -13.05
#